data_AF-A0A6I4NZV1-F1
#
_entry.id   AF-A0A6I4NZV1-F1
#
_cell.length_a   1.000
_cell.length_b   1.000
_cell.length_c   1.000
_cell.angle_alpha   90.00
_cell.angle_beta   90.00
_cell.angle_gamma   90.00
#
_symmetry.space_group_name_H-M   'P 1'
#
loop_
_entity.id
_entity.type
_entity.pdbx_description
1 polymer ?
#
loop_
_entity_poly.entity_id
_entity_poly.type
_entity_poly.pdbx_seq_one_letter_code
_entity_poly.pdbx_strand_id
1 'polypeptide(L)' 'LPSWLHFYNQHRRHSAIGAPPISRLNNLPGHHS' A
#
# COMPACT_ATOMS: atom_id res chain seq x y z
N LEU A 1 13.36 -3.57 -3.41
CA LEU A 1 12.79 -2.25 -3.79
C LEU A 1 13.55 -1.18 -3.01
N PRO A 2 13.77 0.04 -3.53
CA PRO A 2 14.31 1.13 -2.72
C PRO A 2 13.50 1.30 -1.43
N SER A 3 14.16 1.44 -0.27
CA SER A 3 13.47 1.45 1.04
C SER A 3 12.39 2.52 1.15
N TRP A 4 12.57 3.66 0.49
CA TRP A 4 11.60 4.75 0.47
C TRP A 4 10.27 4.34 -0.18
N LEU A 5 10.31 3.50 -1.22
CA LEU A 5 9.12 3.07 -1.94
C LEU A 5 8.32 2.03 -1.14
N HIS A 6 9.02 1.14 -0.45
CA HIS A 6 8.40 0.21 0.50
C HIS A 6 7.72 0.96 1.66
N PHE A 7 8.43 1.93 2.25
CA PHE A 7 7.88 2.78 3.30
C PHE A 7 6.64 3.56 2.85
N TYR A 8 6.71 4.18 1.67
CA TYR A 8 5.58 4.93 1.11
C TYR A 8 4.35 4.04 0.90
N ASN A 9 4.52 2.90 0.22
CA ASN A 9 3.39 2.05 -0.16
C ASN A 9 2.76 1.32 1.02
N GLN A 10 3.56 0.90 2.01
CA GLN A 10 3.09 0.00 3.08
C GLN A 10 2.92 0.69 4.44
N HIS A 11 3.61 1.81 4.71
CA HIS A 11 3.64 2.41 6.04
C HIS A 11 3.11 3.85 6.09
N ARG A 12 3.11 4.58 4.96
CA ARG A 12 2.69 5.99 4.97
C ARG A 12 1.16 6.09 4.95
N ARG A 13 0.57 6.51 6.07
CA ARG A 13 -0.88 6.76 6.17
C ARG A 13 -1.28 8.07 5.48
N HIS A 14 -2.31 8.03 4.64
CA HIS A 14 -2.82 9.22 3.93
C HIS A 14 -4.11 9.73 4.58
N SER A 15 -4.21 11.02 4.88
CA SER A 15 -5.40 11.61 5.54
C SER A 15 -6.69 11.46 4.71
N ALA A 16 -6.58 11.47 3.38
CA ALA A 16 -7.73 11.32 2.48
C ALA A 16 -8.31 9.89 2.46
N ILE A 17 -7.53 8.88 2.85
CA ILE A 17 -7.90 7.46 2.70
C ILE A 17 -7.84 6.71 4.05
N GLY A 18 -7.24 7.30 5.09
CA GLY A 18 -7.09 6.70 6.42
C GLY A 18 -6.13 5.51 6.50
N ALA A 19 -5.55 5.09 5.37
CA ALA A 19 -4.75 3.87 5.23
C ALA A 19 -3.54 4.10 4.31
N PRO A 20 -2.54 3.19 4.28
CA PRO A 20 -1.46 3.27 3.32
C PRO A 20 -1.93 2.96 1.89
N PRO A 21 -1.22 3.46 0.85
CA PRO A 21 -1.61 3.30 -0.55
C PRO A 21 -1.94 1.87 -0.97
N ILE A 22 -1.16 0.89 -0.51
CA ILE A 22 -1.30 -0.53 -0.90
C ILE A 22 -2.64 -1.15 -0.46
N SER A 23 -3.26 -0.63 0.60
CA SER A 23 -4.50 -1.18 1.17
C SER A 23 -5.71 -1.09 0.24
N ARG A 24 -5.61 -0.37 -0.88
CA ARG A 24 -6.70 -0.19 -1.86
C ARG A 24 -6.48 -0.95 -3.16
N LEU A 25 -5.37 -1.67 -3.29
CA LEU A 25 -5.09 -2.48 -4.47
C LEU A 25 -5.74 -3.87 -4.31
N ASN A 26 -6.48 -4.29 -5.32
CA ASN A 26 -7.13 -5.60 -5.39
C ASN A 26 -6.41 -6.58 -6.34
N ASN A 27 -5.35 -6.13 -7.00
CA ASN A 27 -4.55 -6.89 -7.95
C ASN A 27 -3.18 -7.30 -7.37
N LEU A 28 -3.12 -7.43 -6.04
CA LEU A 28 -1.91 -7.85 -5.35
C LEU A 28 -1.75 -9.38 -5.44
N PRO A 29 -0.51 -9.89 -5.59
CA PRO A 29 -0.25 -11.32 -5.47
C PRO A 29 -0.80 -11.86 -4.13
N GLY A 30 -1.65 -12.89 -4.17
CA GLY A 30 -2.31 -13.46 -2.98
C GLY A 30 -3.66 -12.83 -2.61
N HIS A 31 -4.17 -11.87 -3.39
CA HIS A 31 -5.50 -11.25 -3.19
C HIS A 31 -6.55 -11.71 -4.22
N HIS A 32 -6.27 -12.71 -5.05
CA HIS A 32 -7.25 -13.32 -5.97
C HIS A 32 -7.80 -14.61 -5.33
N SER A 33 -9.12 -14.73 -5.19
CA SER A 33 -9.82 -15.96 -4.76
C SER A 33 -10.35 -16.75 -5.94
#